data_AF-A0A7S2FJ73-F1
#
_entry.id   AF-A0A7S2FJ73-F1
#
_cell.length_a   1.000
_cell.length_b   1.000
_cell.length_c   1.000
_cell.angle_alpha   90.00
_cell.angle_beta   90.00
_cell.angle_gamma   90.00
#
_symmetry.space_group_name_H-M   'P 1'
#
loop_
_entity.id
_entity.type
_entity.pdbx_description
1 polymer ?
#
loop_
_entity_poly.entity_id
_entity_poly.type
_entity_poly.pdbx_seq_one_letter_code
_entity_poly.pdbx_strand_id
1 'polypeptide(L)'
;VVHNGGQAMEASRRPESARRPQTDEEERFPLRVEPRNPRKLQRELNTFTTRFKCSARLRNGEVVVTWPSAPADREATRRELMQLLAGHFAGFGEPPPGGGA
;
A
#
# COMPACT_ATOMS: atom_id res chain seq x y z
N VAL A 1 7.07 -53.90 -30.22
CA VAL A 1 7.29 -52.75 -29.33
C VAL A 1 6.68 -51.50 -29.96
N VAL A 2 5.55 -51.04 -29.43
CA VAL A 2 5.11 -49.64 -29.59
C VAL A 2 4.40 -49.27 -28.29
N HIS A 3 5.05 -48.35 -27.58
CA HIS A 3 4.68 -47.74 -26.31
C HIS A 3 3.60 -46.66 -26.56
N ASN A 4 2.58 -46.52 -25.69
CA ASN A 4 2.47 -45.53 -24.59
C ASN A 4 2.25 -44.08 -25.12
N GLY A 5 1.32 -43.23 -24.66
CA GLY A 5 0.32 -43.24 -23.59
C GLY A 5 -0.78 -42.23 -24.00
N GLY A 6 -1.94 -42.16 -23.35
CA GLY A 6 -2.04 -41.79 -21.95
C GLY A 6 -1.73 -40.29 -21.80
N GLN A 7 -2.77 -39.44 -21.89
CA GLN A 7 -3.05 -38.34 -20.93
C GLN A 7 -4.07 -37.35 -21.51
N ALA A 8 -5.30 -37.50 -21.03
CA ALA A 8 -6.16 -36.35 -20.76
C ALA A 8 -5.61 -35.66 -19.49
N MET A 9 -5.18 -34.41 -19.61
CA MET A 9 -4.92 -33.49 -18.50
C MET A 9 -5.38 -32.13 -18.98
N GLU A 10 -6.55 -31.66 -18.55
CA GLU A 10 -6.71 -30.87 -17.32
C GLU A 10 -5.64 -29.77 -17.21
N ALA A 11 -5.97 -28.59 -17.73
CA ALA A 11 -5.34 -27.34 -17.33
C ALA A 11 -6.39 -26.23 -17.33
N SER A 12 -7.15 -26.21 -16.23
CA SER A 12 -7.66 -24.98 -15.65
C SER A 12 -6.65 -23.84 -15.80
N ARG A 13 -7.10 -22.69 -16.31
CA ARG A 13 -6.75 -21.31 -15.87
C ARG A 13 -7.05 -20.29 -16.99
N ARG A 14 -8.32 -19.89 -17.12
CA ARG A 14 -8.65 -18.49 -17.44
C ARG A 14 -8.31 -17.63 -16.21
N PRO A 15 -8.03 -16.33 -16.32
CA PRO A 15 -7.40 -15.59 -17.41
C PRO A 15 -6.06 -14.99 -16.96
N GLU A 16 -5.20 -14.69 -17.93
CA GLU A 16 -4.55 -13.38 -18.08
C GLU A 16 -4.73 -12.39 -16.90
N SER A 17 -4.04 -12.65 -15.80
CA SER A 17 -3.59 -11.60 -14.89
C SER A 17 -2.12 -11.39 -15.18
N ALA A 18 -1.83 -10.99 -16.41
CA ALA A 18 -0.65 -10.23 -16.72
C ALA A 18 -0.71 -8.98 -15.83
N ARG A 19 -0.20 -9.12 -14.60
CA ARG A 19 0.11 -8.00 -13.71
C ARG A 19 1.01 -7.12 -14.56
N ARG A 20 0.40 -6.05 -15.08
CA ARG A 20 1.04 -5.03 -15.89
C ARG A 20 2.40 -4.71 -15.27
N PRO A 21 3.44 -4.46 -16.06
CA PRO A 21 4.64 -3.80 -15.54
C PRO A 21 4.21 -2.41 -15.07
N GLN A 22 3.75 -2.35 -13.82
CA GLN A 22 3.30 -1.14 -13.17
C GLN A 22 4.61 -0.54 -12.64
N THR A 23 5.19 0.36 -13.43
CA THR A 23 6.37 1.18 -13.09
C THR A 23 6.14 2.10 -11.88
N ASP A 24 4.99 1.95 -11.22
CA ASP A 24 4.55 2.69 -10.07
C ASP A 24 4.79 1.83 -8.81
N GLU A 25 5.73 2.24 -7.96
CA GLU A 25 6.07 1.51 -6.74
C GLU A 25 4.96 1.65 -5.70
N GLU A 26 4.31 0.56 -5.33
CA GLU A 26 3.32 0.55 -4.26
C GLU A 26 3.98 0.27 -2.89
N GLU A 27 3.89 1.23 -1.97
CA GLU A 27 4.28 1.10 -0.58
C GLU A 27 3.06 0.99 0.32
N ARG A 28 3.08 0.03 1.24
CA ARG A 28 1.95 -0.27 2.12
C ARG A 28 2.29 0.09 3.55
N PHE A 29 1.43 0.87 4.15
CA PHE A 29 1.52 1.33 5.53
C PHE A 29 0.43 0.65 6.34
N PRO A 30 0.71 -0.47 7.02
CA PRO A 30 -0.28 -1.17 7.83
C PRO A 30 -0.68 -0.29 9.02
N LEU A 31 -1.97 -0.02 9.13
CA LEU A 31 -2.58 0.71 10.25
C LEU A 31 -3.02 -0.34 11.26
N ARG A 32 -2.36 -0.36 12.42
CA ARG A 32 -2.71 -1.30 13.50
C ARG A 32 -4.03 -0.97 14.21
N VAL A 33 -4.56 0.22 13.95
CA VAL A 33 -5.72 0.80 14.60
C VAL A 33 -6.56 1.47 13.52
N GLU A 34 -7.87 1.53 13.72
CA GLU A 34 -8.72 2.35 12.84
C GLU A 34 -8.44 3.85 13.07
N PRO A 35 -8.52 4.67 12.03
CA PRO A 35 -8.35 6.10 12.19
C PRO A 35 -9.49 6.64 13.05
N ARG A 36 -9.16 7.49 14.01
CA ARG A 36 -10.17 8.16 14.85
C ARG A 36 -11.18 8.97 14.01
N ASN A 37 -10.76 9.44 12.83
CA ASN A 37 -11.59 10.17 11.88
C ASN A 37 -11.28 9.77 10.43
N PRO A 38 -11.89 8.71 9.87
CA PRO A 38 -11.62 8.23 8.52
C PRO A 38 -11.97 9.27 7.45
N ARG A 39 -13.05 10.05 7.64
CA ARG A 39 -13.46 11.11 6.70
C ARG A 39 -12.42 12.23 6.59
N LYS A 40 -11.86 12.65 7.73
CA LYS A 40 -10.81 13.69 7.75
C LYS A 40 -9.51 13.14 7.18
N LEU A 41 -9.11 11.92 7.57
CA LEU A 41 -7.96 11.23 7.01
C LEU A 41 -8.04 11.12 5.48
N GLN A 42 -9.20 10.72 4.94
CA GLN A 42 -9.40 10.59 3.50
C GLN A 42 -9.29 11.94 2.77
N ARG A 43 -9.80 13.03 3.37
CA ARG A 43 -9.66 14.38 2.81
C ARG A 43 -8.19 14.82 2.80
N GLU A 44 -7.48 14.63 3.91
CA GLU A 44 -6.05 14.97 4.05
C GLU A 44 -5.20 14.14 3.08
N LEU A 45 -5.48 12.83 2.97
CA LEU A 45 -4.84 11.95 1.98
C LEU A 45 -5.08 12.42 0.55
N ASN A 46 -6.30 12.86 0.22
CA ASN A 46 -6.60 13.38 -1.11
C ASN A 46 -5.79 14.67 -1.41
N THR A 47 -5.74 15.60 -0.45
CA THR A 47 -4.89 16.80 -0.52
C THR A 47 -3.42 16.44 -0.70
N PHE A 48 -2.92 15.48 0.09
CA PHE A 48 -1.57 14.95 0.01
C PHE A 48 -1.25 14.37 -1.38
N THR A 49 -2.12 13.48 -1.90
CA THR A 49 -1.96 12.88 -3.22
C THR A 49 -1.93 13.91 -4.34
N THR A 50 -2.77 14.96 -4.22
CA THR A 50 -2.82 16.06 -5.18
C THR A 50 -1.53 16.88 -5.16
N ARG A 51 -0.99 17.16 -3.97
CA ARG A 51 0.23 17.95 -3.75
C ARG A 51 1.48 17.23 -4.28
N PHE A 52 1.61 15.94 -3.97
CA PHE A 52 2.79 15.16 -4.31
C PHE A 52 2.67 14.37 -5.61
N LYS A 53 1.53 14.48 -6.32
CA LYS A 53 1.25 13.77 -7.57
C LYS A 53 1.45 12.25 -7.43
N CYS A 54 1.18 11.72 -6.24
CA CYS A 54 1.16 10.29 -5.94
C CYS A 54 -0.29 9.81 -5.76
N SER A 55 -0.51 8.50 -5.70
CA SER A 55 -1.82 7.97 -5.31
C SER A 55 -1.72 7.36 -3.92
N ALA A 56 -2.70 7.62 -3.05
CA ALA A 56 -2.76 7.05 -1.71
C ALA A 56 -4.20 6.65 -1.44
N ARG A 57 -4.39 5.42 -0.98
CA ARG A 57 -5.70 4.82 -0.77
C ARG A 57 -5.73 4.04 0.52
N LEU A 58 -6.74 4.32 1.33
CA LEU A 58 -7.04 3.57 2.54
C LEU A 58 -7.79 2.29 2.15
N ARG A 59 -7.26 1.13 2.51
CA ARG A 59 -7.84 -0.19 2.21
C ARG A 59 -7.73 -1.06 3.46
N ASN A 60 -8.84 -1.56 4.00
CA ASN A 60 -8.86 -2.58 5.07
C ASN A 60 -7.82 -2.38 6.22
N GLY A 61 -7.65 -1.15 6.72
CA GLY A 61 -6.66 -0.88 7.77
C GLY A 61 -5.21 -0.83 7.29
N GLU A 62 -4.96 -0.57 6.02
CA GLU A 62 -3.65 -0.19 5.48
C GLU A 62 -3.80 1.02 4.56
N VAL A 63 -2.79 1.87 4.53
CA VAL A 63 -2.68 2.94 3.54
C VAL A 63 -1.70 2.48 2.48
N VAL A 64 -2.19 2.31 1.25
CA VAL A 64 -1.36 1.94 0.11
C VAL A 64 -1.07 3.21 -0.67
N VAL A 65 0.21 3.54 -0.78
CA VAL A 65 0.70 4.67 -1.58
C VAL A 65 1.39 4.14 -2.81
N THR A 66 0.95 4.59 -3.97
CA THR A 66 1.57 4.34 -5.25
C THR A 66 2.44 5.54 -5.62
N TRP A 67 3.74 5.32 -5.61
CA TRP A 67 4.77 6.27 -5.99
C TRP A 67 4.93 6.29 -7.51
N PRO A 68 4.99 7.47 -8.15
CA PRO A 68 5.37 7.55 -9.56
C PRO A 68 6.82 7.05 -9.74
N SER A 69 7.18 6.58 -10.93
CA SER A 69 8.50 5.98 -11.23
C SER A 69 9.72 6.88 -10.94
N ALA A 70 9.52 8.19 -10.79
CA ALA A 70 10.52 9.17 -10.39
C ALA A 70 9.89 10.22 -9.46
N PRO A 71 9.70 9.91 -8.17
CA PRO A 71 9.21 10.89 -7.21
C PRO A 71 10.33 11.90 -6.94
N ALA A 72 10.05 13.19 -7.13
CA ALA A 72 11.03 14.25 -6.87
C ALA A 72 11.60 14.19 -5.43
N ASP A 73 10.77 13.82 -4.45
CA ASP A 73 11.16 13.72 -3.04
C ASP A 73 10.39 12.61 -2.30
N ARG A 74 10.59 11.34 -2.67
CA ARG A 74 9.92 10.19 -2.02
C ARG A 74 10.00 10.23 -0.50
N GLU A 75 11.18 10.57 0.01
CA GLU A 75 11.46 10.54 1.45
C GLU A 75 10.74 11.68 2.19
N ALA A 76 10.65 12.87 1.59
CA ALA A 76 9.87 13.98 2.16
C ALA A 76 8.38 13.65 2.12
N THR A 77 7.89 13.11 1.00
CA THR A 77 6.49 12.70 0.87
C THR A 77 6.13 11.58 1.84
N ARG A 78 7.02 10.60 2.03
CA ARG A 78 6.83 9.54 3.04
C ARG A 78 6.80 10.11 4.45
N ARG A 79 7.67 11.06 4.80
CA ARG A 79 7.65 11.73 6.11
C ARG A 79 6.35 12.48 6.35
N GLU A 80 5.87 13.24 5.36
CA GLU A 80 4.60 13.97 5.45
C GLU A 80 3.42 13.01 5.64
N LEU A 81 3.40 11.90 4.89
CA LEU A 81 2.40 10.85 5.07
C LEU A 81 2.44 10.28 6.49
N MET A 82 3.63 9.95 6.99
CA MET A 82 3.77 9.40 8.34
C MET A 82 3.29 10.37 9.41
N GLN A 83 3.53 11.68 9.27
CA GLN A 83 2.99 12.69 10.20
C GLN A 83 1.47 12.79 10.14
N LEU A 84 0.90 12.75 8.93
CA LEU A 84 -0.53 12.73 8.71
C LEU A 84 -1.16 11.50 9.38
N LEU A 85 -0.55 10.33 9.22
CA LEU A 85 -0.99 9.12 9.90
C LEU A 85 -0.80 9.22 11.43
N ALA A 86 0.33 9.70 11.92
CA ALA A 86 0.57 9.88 13.37
C ALA A 86 -0.49 10.76 14.05
N GLY A 87 -0.97 11.83 13.37
CA GLY A 87 -2.04 12.68 13.90
C GLY A 87 -3.43 12.02 13.92
N HIS A 88 -3.64 10.97 13.13
CA HIS A 88 -4.92 10.28 12.97
C HIS A 88 -5.02 8.93 13.70
N PHE A 89 -3.87 8.33 13.99
CA PHE A 89 -3.74 7.01 14.60
C PHE A 89 -2.93 7.14 15.89
N ALA A 90 -3.60 7.01 17.04
CA ALA A 90 -2.92 6.99 18.33
C ALA A 90 -1.94 5.81 18.37
N GLY A 91 -0.66 6.08 18.62
CA GLY A 91 0.41 5.06 18.61
C GLY A 91 1.04 4.78 17.23
N PHE A 92 0.68 5.51 16.17
CA PHE A 92 1.35 5.38 14.87
C PHE A 92 2.62 6.23 14.83
N GLY A 93 3.78 5.57 14.87
CA GLY A 93 5.09 6.24 15.00
C GLY A 93 5.55 6.45 16.44
N GLU A 94 4.76 6.03 17.43
CA GLU A 94 5.17 6.00 18.83
C GLU A 94 6.01 4.73 19.05
N PRO A 95 7.30 4.83 19.43
CA PRO A 95 8.01 3.67 19.95
C PRO A 95 7.22 3.11 21.14
N PRO A 96 7.17 1.79 21.35
CA PRO A 96 6.38 1.22 22.42
C PRO A 96 6.75 1.88 23.77
N PRO A 97 5.79 2.24 24.63
CA PRO A 97 6.07 2.66 25.99
C PRO A 97 6.60 1.45 26.77
N GLY A 98 7.88 1.14 26.59
CA GLY A 98 8.49 -0.09 27.08
C GLY A 98 10.02 -0.13 26.93
N GLY A 99 10.67 1.03 26.83
CA GLY A 99 12.12 1.17 26.91
C GLY A 99 12.54 1.91 28.19
N GLY A 100 11.91 1.58 29.31
CA GLY A 100 12.39 1.98 30.63
C GLY A 100 13.19 0.83 31.22
N ALA A 101 14.49 1.05 31.39
CA ALA A 101 15.32 0.49 32.45
C ALA A 101 16.57 1.38 32.58
#